data_AF-B7Q2C2-F1
#
_entry.id   AF-B7Q2C2-F1
#
_cell.length_a   1.000
_cell.length_b   1.000
_cell.length_c   1.000
_cell.angle_alpha   90.00
_cell.angle_beta   90.00
_cell.angle_gamma   90.00
#
_symmetry.space_group_name_H-M   'P 1'
#
loop_
_entity.id
_entity.type
_entity.pdbx_description
1 polymer ?
#
loop_
_entity_poly.entity_id
_entity_poly.type
_entity_poly.pdbx_seq_one_letter_code
_entity_poly.pdbx_strand_id
1 'polypeptide(L)'
;MEKLPEQGVLAAGTLRTNRKDLPSEVKTDNKLQKGDFIWSAKGRVSAYQWKYNRNVNMMSNFHNPQETCEVNSRLSSGAKVGVSCPKVIVNYNQWMGGVDRFDQKRKTYVADRRSEKWWHRIFYYLLDAAVVNAFLQYCFAFPLAAN
;
A
#
# COMPACT_ATOMS: atom_id res chain seq x y z
N MET A 1 7.33 4.07 13.18
CA MET A 1 7.46 2.62 12.91
C MET A 1 8.22 1.89 14.01
N GLU A 2 9.23 2.49 14.66
CA GLU A 2 10.04 1.82 15.69
C GLU A 2 9.24 1.29 16.90
N LYS A 3 8.20 2.02 17.36
CA LYS A 3 7.36 1.61 18.51
C LYS A 3 6.27 0.58 18.18
N LEU A 4 5.92 0.40 16.90
CA LEU A 4 4.80 -0.47 16.49
C LEU A 4 5.05 -1.96 16.79
N PRO A 5 6.27 -2.51 16.62
CA PRO A 5 6.57 -3.88 17.01
C PRO A 5 6.35 -4.17 18.50
N GLU A 6 6.55 -3.18 19.39
CA GLU A 6 6.27 -3.32 20.83
C GLU A 6 4.78 -3.53 21.11
N GLN A 7 3.92 -3.08 20.19
CA GLN A 7 2.47 -3.24 20.24
C GLN A 7 1.98 -4.44 19.40
N GLY A 8 2.89 -5.26 18.85
CA GLY A 8 2.53 -6.37 17.96
C GLY A 8 2.06 -5.93 16.58
N VAL A 9 2.32 -4.68 16.16
CA VAL A 9 1.84 -4.12 14.89
C VAL A 9 2.96 -4.14 13.84
N LEU A 10 2.71 -4.84 12.75
CA LEU A 10 3.54 -4.83 11.54
C LEU A 10 3.08 -3.71 10.61
N ALA A 11 4.02 -2.96 10.04
CA ALA A 11 3.74 -1.82 9.19
C ALA A 11 4.70 -1.75 7.99
N ALA A 12 4.13 -1.40 6.85
CA ALA A 12 4.84 -1.05 5.63
C ALA A 12 4.07 0.07 4.93
N GLY A 13 4.77 1.00 4.30
CA GLY A 13 4.11 2.09 3.59
C GLY A 13 5.06 3.00 2.85
N THR A 14 4.46 3.88 2.04
CA THR A 14 5.19 4.91 1.32
C THR A 14 5.72 5.98 2.26
N LEU A 15 6.89 6.49 1.91
CA LEU A 15 7.62 7.47 2.70
C LEU A 15 7.81 8.74 1.86
N ARG A 16 7.58 9.91 2.49
CA ARG A 16 7.99 11.19 1.92
C ARG A 16 9.45 11.46 2.29
N THR A 17 10.26 11.84 1.30
CA THR A 17 11.70 12.14 1.49
C THR A 17 11.97 13.33 2.40
N ASN A 18 11.02 14.27 2.50
CA ASN A 18 11.14 15.47 3.33
C ASN A 18 10.96 15.22 4.84
N ARG A 19 10.86 13.96 5.28
CA ARG A 19 10.70 13.62 6.71
C ARG A 19 12.00 13.83 7.48
N LYS A 20 11.87 14.25 8.74
CA LYS A 20 12.97 14.31 9.71
C LYS A 20 13.44 12.88 10.03
N ASP A 21 14.71 12.74 10.37
CA ASP A 21 15.34 11.48 10.81
C ASP A 21 15.40 10.36 9.75
N LEU A 22 15.24 10.73 8.47
CA LEU A 22 15.47 9.81 7.37
C LEU A 22 16.97 9.69 7.07
N PRO A 23 17.52 8.47 6.88
CA PRO A 23 18.92 8.29 6.52
C PRO A 23 19.28 9.05 5.25
N SER A 24 20.44 9.72 5.26
CA SER A 24 20.96 10.53 4.15
C SER A 24 21.00 9.75 2.84
N GLU A 25 21.32 8.46 2.93
CA GLU A 25 21.47 7.53 1.81
C GLU A 25 20.15 7.41 1.06
N VAL A 26 19.04 7.24 1.78
CA VAL A 26 17.69 7.08 1.20
C VAL A 26 17.07 8.44 0.83
N LYS A 27 17.50 9.52 1.49
CA LYS A 27 16.95 10.87 1.29
C LYS A 27 17.44 11.54 0.00
N THR A 28 18.64 11.20 -0.44
CA THR A 28 19.28 11.80 -1.62
C THR A 28 18.64 11.27 -2.90
N ASP A 29 18.60 12.08 -3.96
CA ASP A 29 18.21 11.60 -5.30
C ASP A 29 19.39 10.84 -5.92
N ASN A 30 19.48 9.55 -5.59
CA ASN A 30 20.53 8.71 -6.13
C ASN A 30 20.28 8.41 -7.60
N LYS A 31 21.34 8.44 -8.41
CA LYS A 31 21.31 8.12 -9.85
C LYS A 31 21.22 6.60 -10.06
N LEU A 32 20.17 5.98 -9.54
CA LEU A 32 19.86 4.56 -9.66
C LEU A 32 19.36 4.23 -11.07
N GLN A 33 19.71 3.05 -11.59
CA GLN A 33 19.09 2.52 -12.81
C GLN A 33 17.77 1.83 -12.47
N LYS A 34 16.91 1.67 -13.48
CA LYS A 34 15.61 1.01 -13.29
C LYS A 34 15.81 -0.42 -12.78
N GLY A 35 15.19 -0.73 -11.64
CA GLY A 35 15.33 -2.00 -10.93
C GLY A 35 16.27 -1.94 -9.73
N ASP A 36 17.20 -0.97 -9.71
CA ASP A 36 18.10 -0.80 -8.59
C ASP A 36 17.36 -0.25 -7.36
N PHE A 37 17.83 -0.66 -6.20
CA PHE A 37 17.40 -0.07 -4.94
C PHE A 37 18.56 0.03 -3.97
N ILE A 38 18.42 0.97 -3.05
CA ILE A 38 19.23 1.08 -1.85
C ILE A 38 18.31 0.99 -0.64
N TRP A 39 18.88 0.63 0.49
CA TRP A 39 18.17 0.60 1.75
C TRP A 39 19.10 1.00 2.89
N SER A 40 18.50 1.49 3.97
CA SER A 40 19.18 1.76 5.22
C SER A 40 18.27 1.28 6.35
N ALA A 41 18.85 0.60 7.33
CA ALA A 41 18.10 -0.01 8.43
C ALA A 41 18.56 0.55 9.77
N LYS A 42 17.61 0.77 10.66
CA LYS A 42 17.84 1.12 12.06
C LYS A 42 16.98 0.20 12.92
N GLY A 43 17.64 -0.72 13.64
CA GLY A 43 16.95 -1.77 14.37
C GLY A 43 16.10 -2.64 13.44
N ARG A 44 14.80 -2.75 13.73
CA ARG A 44 13.83 -3.51 12.91
C ARG A 44 13.24 -2.71 11.75
N VAL A 45 13.53 -1.42 11.63
CA VAL A 45 12.94 -0.55 10.61
C VAL A 45 13.92 -0.37 9.47
N SER A 46 13.47 -0.72 8.26
CA SER A 46 14.20 -0.55 7.01
C SER A 46 13.52 0.52 6.16
N ALA A 47 14.30 1.47 5.66
CA ALA A 47 13.91 2.45 4.67
C ALA A 47 14.51 2.07 3.31
N TYR A 48 13.75 2.22 2.25
CA TYR A 48 14.10 1.81 0.89
C TYR A 48 13.94 2.98 -0.07
N GLN A 49 14.82 3.07 -1.05
CA GLN A 49 14.63 3.86 -2.26
C GLN A 49 14.83 2.93 -3.46
N TRP A 50 13.77 2.70 -4.21
CA TRP A 50 13.77 1.85 -5.41
C TRP A 50 13.49 2.70 -6.65
N LYS A 51 14.22 2.42 -7.73
CA LYS A 51 14.04 3.11 -9.01
C LYS A 51 13.17 2.29 -9.94
N TYR A 52 11.98 2.80 -10.24
CA TYR A 52 11.21 2.38 -11.40
C TYR A 52 11.32 3.44 -12.50
N ASN A 53 10.20 4.05 -12.92
CA ASN A 53 10.22 5.26 -13.75
C ASN A 53 10.57 6.52 -12.93
N ARG A 54 10.22 6.50 -11.64
CA ARG A 54 10.55 7.52 -10.64
C ARG A 54 11.04 6.80 -9.37
N ASN A 55 11.70 7.53 -8.48
CA ASN A 55 12.11 6.98 -7.19
C ASN A 55 10.88 6.73 -6.34
N VAL A 56 10.75 5.52 -5.82
CA VAL A 56 9.73 5.12 -4.86
C VAL A 56 10.41 4.90 -3.53
N ASN A 57 9.98 5.66 -2.52
CA ASN A 57 10.52 5.56 -1.18
C ASN A 57 9.52 4.83 -0.29
N MET A 58 10.00 3.82 0.42
CA MET A 58 9.20 2.96 1.29
C MET A 58 9.86 2.81 2.65
N MET A 59 9.07 2.46 3.65
CA MET A 59 9.57 2.05 4.95
C MET A 59 8.80 0.81 5.42
N SER A 60 9.47 -0.09 6.12
CA SER A 60 8.82 -1.21 6.79
C SER A 60 9.55 -1.61 8.07
N ASN A 61 8.81 -2.20 9.03
CA ASN A 61 9.36 -2.74 10.27
C ASN A 61 9.44 -4.29 10.32
N PHE A 62 9.16 -4.99 9.21
CA PHE A 62 9.04 -6.46 9.21
C PHE A 62 9.59 -7.17 7.97
N HIS A 63 9.96 -6.44 6.91
CA HIS A 63 10.56 -7.03 5.73
C HIS A 63 12.07 -7.18 5.90
N ASN A 64 12.63 -8.28 5.39
CA ASN A 64 14.07 -8.39 5.21
C ASN A 64 14.51 -7.43 4.09
N PRO A 65 15.43 -6.48 4.33
CA PRO A 65 15.83 -5.50 3.33
C PRO A 65 16.58 -6.08 2.13
N GLN A 66 17.13 -7.29 2.23
CA GLN A 66 17.79 -7.96 1.12
C GLN A 66 16.83 -8.77 0.24
N GLU A 67 15.58 -8.97 0.67
CA GLU A 67 14.63 -9.78 -0.06
C GLU A 67 14.10 -9.03 -1.29
N THR A 68 14.29 -9.64 -2.46
CA THR A 68 13.88 -9.12 -3.76
C THR A 68 12.85 -10.01 -4.42
N CYS A 69 12.11 -9.42 -5.36
CA CYS A 69 11.15 -10.08 -6.23
C CYS A 69 11.21 -9.42 -7.61
N GLU A 70 10.59 -10.04 -8.60
CA GLU A 70 10.43 -9.43 -9.93
C GLU A 70 9.02 -8.88 -10.12
N VAL A 71 8.93 -7.68 -10.71
CA VAL A 71 7.69 -7.12 -11.22
C VAL A 71 7.74 -7.01 -12.73
N ASN A 72 6.64 -7.36 -13.37
CA ASN A 72 6.51 -7.27 -14.82
C ASN A 72 6.42 -5.80 -15.25
N SER A 73 7.42 -5.32 -15.98
CA SER A 73 7.39 -4.04 -16.68
C SER A 73 7.05 -4.28 -18.15
N ARG A 74 6.10 -3.52 -18.71
CA ARG A 74 5.82 -3.53 -20.15
C ARG A 74 6.71 -2.50 -20.85
N LEU A 75 7.45 -2.92 -21.86
CA LEU A 75 8.20 -2.03 -22.75
C LEU A 75 7.26 -1.37 -23.76
N SER A 76 7.73 -0.29 -24.40
CA SER A 76 7.02 0.34 -25.52
C SER A 76 6.77 -0.62 -26.69
N SER A 77 7.64 -1.61 -26.88
CA SER A 77 7.48 -2.71 -27.84
C SER A 77 6.37 -3.72 -27.47
N GLY A 78 5.76 -3.59 -26.30
CA GLY A 78 4.74 -4.51 -25.79
C GLY A 78 5.32 -5.73 -25.06
N ALA A 79 6.62 -5.98 -25.15
CA ALA A 79 7.30 -7.07 -24.43
C ALA A 79 7.23 -6.86 -22.90
N LYS A 80 7.10 -7.96 -22.15
CA LYS A 80 7.17 -7.97 -20.68
C LYS A 80 8.60 -8.28 -20.26
N VAL A 81 9.17 -7.46 -19.41
CA VAL A 81 10.50 -7.63 -18.84
C VAL A 81 10.39 -7.65 -17.33
N GLY A 82 11.05 -8.61 -16.68
CA GLY A 82 11.18 -8.67 -15.24
C GLY A 82 12.08 -7.54 -14.74
N VAL A 83 11.60 -6.76 -13.78
CA VAL A 83 12.37 -5.72 -13.11
C VAL A 83 12.51 -6.13 -11.65
N SER A 84 13.74 -6.25 -11.17
CA SER A 84 14.01 -6.51 -9.75
C SER A 84 13.42 -5.38 -8.89
N CYS A 85 12.82 -5.76 -7.77
CA CYS A 85 12.24 -4.84 -6.81
C CYS A 85 12.33 -5.40 -5.39
N PRO A 86 12.39 -4.53 -4.38
CA PRO A 86 12.27 -4.97 -2.99
C PRO A 86 10.93 -5.66 -2.72
N LYS A 87 10.93 -6.73 -1.92
CA LYS A 87 9.70 -7.45 -1.52
C LYS A 87 8.62 -6.52 -0.96
N VAL A 88 9.03 -5.51 -0.20
CA VAL A 88 8.13 -4.51 0.39
C VAL A 88 7.26 -3.79 -0.65
N ILE A 89 7.75 -3.59 -1.88
CA ILE A 89 7.01 -2.93 -2.96
C ILE A 89 5.88 -3.85 -3.44
N VAL A 90 6.17 -5.13 -3.65
CA VAL A 90 5.18 -6.13 -4.09
C VAL A 90 4.08 -6.26 -3.06
N ASN A 91 4.46 -6.45 -1.80
CA ASN A 91 3.50 -6.59 -0.70
C ASN A 91 2.66 -5.31 -0.54
N TYR A 92 3.28 -4.12 -0.60
CA TYR A 92 2.52 -2.88 -0.54
C TYR A 92 1.49 -2.77 -1.66
N ASN A 93 1.88 -3.03 -2.91
CA ASN A 93 0.95 -2.96 -4.05
C ASN A 93 -0.19 -3.99 -3.95
N GLN A 94 0.08 -5.17 -3.39
CA GLN A 94 -0.96 -6.19 -3.17
C GLN A 94 -2.04 -5.72 -2.19
N TRP A 95 -1.64 -5.03 -1.11
CA TRP A 95 -2.53 -4.73 0.02
C TRP A 95 -3.04 -3.28 0.07
N MET A 96 -2.36 -2.31 -0.56
CA MET A 96 -2.68 -0.88 -0.44
C MET A 96 -4.10 -0.51 -0.88
N GLY A 97 -4.69 -1.27 -1.81
CA GLY A 97 -5.99 -0.98 -2.40
C GLY A 97 -7.20 -1.35 -1.53
N GLY A 98 -7.01 -1.85 -0.30
CA GLY A 98 -8.11 -2.28 0.57
C GLY A 98 -9.13 -1.17 0.85
N VAL A 99 -8.64 0.02 1.22
CA VAL A 99 -9.50 1.18 1.52
C VAL A 99 -10.19 1.70 0.26
N ASP A 100 -9.45 1.80 -0.86
CA ASP A 100 -10.01 2.28 -2.13
C ASP A 100 -11.11 1.35 -2.66
N ARG A 101 -10.93 0.02 -2.51
CA ARG A 101 -11.97 -0.97 -2.87
C ARG A 101 -13.21 -0.84 -2.00
N PHE A 102 -13.04 -0.60 -0.69
CA PHE A 102 -14.16 -0.34 0.20
C PHE A 102 -14.90 0.94 -0.21
N ASP A 103 -14.18 2.04 -0.44
CA ASP A 103 -14.78 3.31 -0.84
C ASP A 103 -15.45 3.22 -2.22
N GLN A 104 -14.89 2.43 -3.15
CA GLN A 104 -15.53 2.11 -4.42
C GLN A 104 -16.88 1.42 -4.20
N LYS A 105 -16.92 0.31 -3.44
CA LYS A 105 -18.18 -0.42 -3.15
C LYS A 105 -19.22 0.48 -2.50
N ARG A 106 -18.79 1.28 -1.52
CA ARG A 106 -19.64 2.24 -0.80
C ARG A 106 -20.21 3.30 -1.74
N LYS A 107 -19.39 3.88 -2.62
CA LYS A 107 -19.80 4.93 -3.57
C LYS A 107 -20.71 4.39 -4.68
N THR A 108 -20.58 3.14 -5.08
CA THR A 108 -21.43 2.53 -6.13
C THR A 108 -22.88 2.40 -5.67
N TYR A 109 -23.13 2.10 -4.39
CA TYR A 109 -24.48 1.90 -3.82
C TYR A 109 -24.70 2.79 -2.60
N VAL A 110 -24.58 4.10 -2.78
CA VAL A 110 -24.63 5.07 -1.68
C VAL A 110 -26.06 5.31 -1.18
N ALA A 111 -26.29 5.20 0.12
CA ALA A 111 -27.56 5.55 0.76
C ALA A 111 -27.69 7.05 1.07
N ASP A 112 -26.57 7.78 1.07
CA ASP A 112 -26.49 9.22 1.42
C ASP A 112 -27.56 10.06 0.69
N ARG A 113 -28.25 10.90 1.46
CA ARG A 113 -29.29 11.81 0.97
C ARG A 113 -28.94 13.24 1.36
N ARG A 114 -29.28 14.19 0.50
CA ARG A 114 -29.09 15.62 0.79
C ARG A 114 -29.82 15.96 2.09
N SER A 115 -29.07 16.52 3.04
CA SER A 115 -29.62 17.00 4.29
C SER A 115 -28.85 18.22 4.80
N GLU A 116 -29.56 19.07 5.54
CA GLU A 116 -28.98 20.22 6.24
C GLU A 116 -28.31 19.81 7.57
N LYS A 117 -28.68 18.65 8.11
CA LYS A 117 -28.11 18.13 9.36
C LYS A 117 -26.86 17.32 9.08
N TRP A 118 -25.69 17.80 9.53
CA TRP A 118 -24.39 17.16 9.30
C TRP A 118 -24.30 15.71 9.80
N TRP A 119 -24.99 15.38 10.89
CA TRP A 119 -24.94 14.03 11.48
C TRP A 119 -25.60 12.96 10.61
N HIS A 120 -26.52 13.33 9.71
CA HIS A 120 -27.07 12.39 8.72
C HIS A 120 -25.97 11.82 7.82
N ARG A 121 -24.94 12.61 7.48
CA ARG A 121 -23.78 12.12 6.70
C ARG A 121 -23.06 10.98 7.43
N ILE A 122 -22.89 11.10 8.75
CA ILE A 122 -22.27 10.07 9.57
C ILE A 122 -23.15 8.83 9.62
N PHE A 123 -24.46 9.00 9.85
CA PHE A 123 -25.41 7.90 9.86
C PHE A 123 -25.40 7.11 8.54
N TYR A 124 -25.51 7.79 7.40
CA TYR A 124 -25.49 7.13 6.09
C TYR A 124 -24.14 6.49 5.79
N TYR A 125 -23.03 7.11 6.18
CA TYR A 125 -21.72 6.49 6.06
C TYR A 125 -21.63 5.18 6.84
N LEU A 126 -22.09 5.14 8.10
CA LEU A 126 -22.10 3.94 8.91
C LEU A 126 -23.03 2.86 8.34
N LEU A 127 -24.18 3.26 7.80
CA LEU A 127 -25.11 2.36 7.14
C LEU A 127 -24.47 1.72 5.90
N ASP A 128 -23.89 2.52 5.00
CA ASP A 128 -23.21 2.00 3.80
C ASP A 128 -22.03 1.08 4.20
N ALA A 129 -21.27 1.46 5.24
CA ALA A 129 -20.17 0.65 5.75
C ALA A 129 -20.66 -0.71 6.28
N ALA A 130 -21.77 -0.73 7.02
CA ALA A 130 -22.39 -1.96 7.51
C ALA A 130 -22.86 -2.86 6.36
N VAL A 131 -23.47 -2.29 5.33
CA VAL A 131 -23.90 -3.03 4.14
C VAL A 131 -22.71 -3.65 3.39
N VAL A 132 -21.64 -2.88 3.16
CA VAL A 132 -20.41 -3.41 2.52
C VAL A 132 -19.80 -4.53 3.36
N ASN A 133 -19.73 -4.36 4.69
CA ASN A 133 -19.20 -5.39 5.58
C ASN A 133 -20.06 -6.67 5.59
N ALA A 134 -21.39 -6.54 5.64
CA ALA A 134 -22.31 -7.67 5.57
C ALA A 134 -22.18 -8.43 4.24
N PHE A 135 -22.03 -7.70 3.12
CA PHE A 135 -21.78 -8.30 1.81
C PHE A 135 -20.45 -9.06 1.76
N LEU A 136 -19.36 -8.49 2.30
CA LEU A 136 -18.06 -9.16 2.35
C LEU A 136 -18.11 -10.43 3.21
N GLN A 137 -18.80 -10.39 4.36
CA GLN A 137 -19.01 -11.58 5.20
C GLN A 137 -19.81 -12.66 4.48
N TYR A 138 -20.88 -12.28 3.78
CA TYR A 138 -21.65 -13.19 2.96
C TYR A 138 -20.79 -13.85 1.86
N CYS A 139 -20.01 -13.07 1.10
CA CYS A 139 -19.11 -13.61 0.07
C CYS A 139 -18.01 -14.52 0.64
N PHE A 140 -17.55 -14.26 1.86
CA PHE A 140 -16.57 -15.11 2.53
C PHE A 140 -17.18 -16.44 2.98
N ALA A 141 -18.40 -16.41 3.52
CA ALA A 141 -19.13 -17.59 3.96
C ALA A 141 -19.66 -18.45 2.80
N PHE A 142 -20.04 -17.80 1.70
CA PHE A 142 -20.59 -18.44 0.50
C PHE A 142 -19.80 -18.01 -0.74
N PRO A 143 -18.64 -18.63 -0.98
CA PRO A 143 -17.87 -18.37 -2.20
C PRO A 143 -18.76 -18.72 -3.39
N LEU A 144 -19.05 -17.76 -4.25
CA LEU A 144 -19.65 -18.06 -5.54
C LEU A 144 -18.68 -18.99 -6.26
N ALA A 145 -19.14 -20.20 -6.60
CA ALA A 145 -18.36 -21.11 -7.43
C ALA A 145 -17.95 -20.33 -8.69
N ALA A 146 -16.64 -20.18 -8.89
CA ALA A 146 -16.11 -19.45 -10.03
C ALA A 146 -16.52 -20.21 -11.30
N ASN A 147 -17.41 -19.61 -12.09
CA ASN A 147 -17.58 -19.93 -13.51
C ASN A 147 -16.46 -19.28 -14.32
#